data_AF-A0A368FLP0-F1
#
_entry.id   AF-A0A368FLP0-F1
#
_cell.length_a   1.000
_cell.length_b   1.000
_cell.length_c   1.000
_cell.angle_alpha   90.00
_cell.angle_beta   90.00
_cell.angle_gamma   90.00
#
_symmetry.space_group_name_H-M   'P 1'
#
loop_
_entity.id
_entity.type
_entity.pdbx_description
1 polymer ?
#
loop_
_entity_poly.entity_id
_entity_poly.type
_entity_poly.pdbx_seq_one_letter_code
_entity_poly.pdbx_strand_id
1 'polypeptide(L)'
;MVIEKLQDIPSDQFALGMLERTNPASAVERAVGPCYDNDFLPEIMGDLFLNVAVLQSVISLLESGVKPLFFYDFDFFNPDSWGPSLKLHFKEATHSTDVAYVFGLGINYDFTFTADDIKMLNQTTTLWTNFVKYG
;
A
#
# COMPACT_ATOMS: atom_id res chain seq x y z
N MET A 1 1.75 -5.51 23.38
CA MET A 1 3.00 -6.30 23.36
C MET A 1 3.65 -6.48 21.98
N VAL A 2 3.05 -6.01 20.87
CA VAL A 2 3.74 -5.88 19.55
C VAL A 2 3.93 -4.41 19.19
N ILE A 3 2.91 -3.57 19.42
CA ILE A 3 2.98 -2.11 19.23
C ILE A 3 4.18 -1.48 19.96
N GLU A 4 4.39 -1.80 21.23
CA GLU A 4 5.52 -1.27 22.02
C GLU A 4 6.89 -1.69 21.47
N LYS A 5 6.98 -2.84 20.79
CA LYS A 5 8.24 -3.33 20.19
C LYS A 5 8.56 -2.68 18.84
N LEU A 6 7.55 -2.10 18.19
CA LEU A 6 7.69 -1.46 16.88
C LEU A 6 7.92 0.06 16.97
N GLN A 7 7.77 0.64 18.17
CA GLN A 7 7.96 2.07 18.44
C GLN A 7 9.42 2.54 18.35
N ASP A 8 10.39 1.62 18.39
CA ASP A 8 11.83 1.93 18.43
C ASP A 8 12.53 1.69 17.08
N ILE A 9 11.80 1.30 16.03
CA ILE A 9 12.39 0.97 14.71
C ILE A 9 12.47 2.26 13.86
N PRO A 10 13.68 2.68 13.43
CA PRO A 10 13.86 3.83 12.54
C PRO A 10 13.08 3.71 11.21
N SER A 11 12.57 4.83 10.68
CA SER A 11 11.72 4.86 9.48
C SER A 11 12.42 4.35 8.21
N ASP A 12 13.74 4.53 8.12
CA ASP A 12 14.60 4.05 7.03
C ASP A 12 14.70 2.51 6.98
N GLN A 13 14.64 1.83 8.12
CA GLN A 13 14.63 0.37 8.20
C GLN A 13 13.24 -0.23 7.96
N PHE A 14 12.18 0.51 8.32
CA PHE A 14 10.80 0.04 8.18
C PHE A 14 10.26 0.17 6.75
N ALA A 15 10.56 1.27 6.05
CA ALA A 15 10.16 1.46 4.64
C ALA A 15 10.71 0.35 3.72
N LEU A 16 11.88 -0.21 4.05
CA LEU A 16 12.46 -1.35 3.36
C LEU A 16 11.64 -2.64 3.52
N GLY A 17 10.92 -2.79 4.65
CA GLY A 17 10.10 -3.97 4.95
C GLY A 17 8.76 -4.01 4.21
N MET A 18 8.25 -2.88 3.70
CA MET A 18 7.12 -2.88 2.77
C MET A 18 7.55 -3.15 1.32
N LEU A 19 8.81 -2.84 1.00
CA LEU A 19 9.45 -3.12 -0.29
C LEU A 19 9.98 -4.56 -0.38
N GLU A 20 9.30 -5.54 0.23
CA GLU A 20 9.65 -6.96 0.08
C GLU A 20 9.29 -7.51 -1.34
N ARG A 21 9.41 -6.66 -2.37
CA ARG A 21 9.60 -7.02 -3.78
C ARG A 21 11.04 -7.45 -4.08
N THR A 22 12.00 -7.24 -3.18
CA THR A 22 13.40 -7.65 -3.39
C THR A 22 13.73 -9.06 -2.93
N ASN A 23 12.79 -9.77 -2.30
CA ASN A 23 12.96 -11.19 -2.00
C ASN A 23 12.45 -12.00 -3.22
N PRO A 24 13.34 -12.62 -4.02
CA PRO A 24 12.92 -13.40 -5.18
C PRO A 24 12.08 -14.64 -4.81
N ALA A 25 11.99 -14.99 -3.52
CA ALA A 25 11.10 -16.06 -3.04
C ALA A 25 9.67 -15.58 -2.70
N SER A 26 9.44 -14.27 -2.53
CA SER A 26 8.09 -13.67 -2.40
C SER A 26 7.62 -12.99 -3.68
N ALA A 27 8.52 -12.82 -4.65
CA ALA A 27 8.18 -12.42 -6.01
C ALA A 27 7.30 -13.51 -6.65
N VAL A 28 5.99 -13.33 -6.58
CA VAL A 28 5.07 -14.04 -7.46
C VAL A 28 5.48 -13.65 -8.87
N GLU A 29 5.97 -14.61 -9.65
CA GLU A 29 6.22 -14.46 -11.08
C GLU A 29 4.89 -14.07 -11.75
N ARG A 30 4.64 -12.76 -11.88
CA ARG A 30 3.54 -12.25 -12.68
C ARG A 30 3.98 -12.39 -14.12
N ALA A 31 3.30 -13.25 -14.86
CA ALA A 31 3.55 -13.44 -16.28
C ALA A 31 3.36 -12.10 -16.99
N VAL A 32 4.46 -11.48 -17.40
CA VAL A 32 4.46 -10.28 -18.25
C VAL A 32 4.11 -10.71 -19.68
N GLY A 33 2.83 -10.95 -19.91
CA GLY A 33 2.18 -11.15 -21.20
C GLY A 33 0.74 -10.65 -21.11
N PRO A 34 0.05 -10.38 -22.22
CA PRO A 34 -1.35 -9.98 -22.18
C PRO A 34 -2.19 -11.15 -21.65
N CYS A 35 -2.35 -11.21 -20.34
CA CYS A 35 -3.42 -11.90 -19.68
C CYS A 35 -4.68 -11.06 -19.93
N TYR A 36 -5.81 -11.73 -20.21
CA TYR A 36 -7.10 -11.06 -20.16
C TYR A 36 -7.64 -11.23 -18.73
N ASP A 37 -6.98 -10.59 -17.76
CA ASP A 37 -7.32 -10.55 -16.32
C ASP A 37 -8.31 -9.44 -15.97
N ASN A 38 -8.74 -8.65 -16.96
CA ASN A 38 -9.65 -7.49 -16.81
C ASN A 38 -9.09 -6.34 -15.95
N ASP A 39 -7.78 -6.31 -15.72
CA ASP A 39 -7.06 -5.24 -15.00
C ASP A 39 -6.45 -4.18 -15.93
N PHE A 40 -6.25 -4.45 -17.23
CA PHE A 40 -5.67 -3.51 -18.18
C PHE A 40 -6.32 -2.11 -18.18
N LEU A 41 -7.66 -2.05 -18.14
CA LEU A 41 -8.36 -0.77 -18.06
C LEU A 41 -8.18 -0.12 -16.67
N PRO A 42 -8.41 -0.81 -15.54
CA PRO A 42 -8.02 -0.33 -14.22
C PRO A 42 -6.58 0.20 -14.11
N GLU A 43 -5.59 -0.51 -14.62
CA GLU A 43 -4.17 -0.13 -14.60
C GLU A 43 -3.93 1.17 -15.36
N ILE A 44 -4.38 1.26 -16.62
CA ILE A 44 -4.25 2.47 -17.42
C ILE A 44 -4.93 3.65 -16.75
N MET A 45 -6.11 3.43 -16.15
CA MET A 45 -6.82 4.48 -15.43
C MET A 45 -6.06 4.90 -14.17
N GLY A 46 -5.52 3.95 -13.40
CA GLY A 46 -4.68 4.22 -12.23
C GLY A 46 -3.44 5.05 -12.59
N ASP A 47 -2.77 4.67 -13.68
CA ASP A 47 -1.60 5.38 -14.19
C ASP A 47 -1.93 6.79 -14.66
N LEU A 48 -3.01 6.93 -15.43
CA LEU A 48 -3.46 8.21 -15.99
C LEU A 48 -3.91 9.19 -14.90
N PHE A 49 -4.63 8.72 -13.88
CA PHE A 49 -5.20 9.60 -12.85
C PHE A 49 -4.29 9.85 -11.66
N LEU A 50 -3.39 8.92 -11.31
CA LEU A 50 -2.66 8.97 -10.05
C LEU A 50 -1.16 8.67 -10.22
N ASN A 51 -0.80 7.45 -10.65
CA ASN A 51 0.57 6.94 -10.44
C ASN A 51 1.60 7.77 -11.20
N VAL A 52 1.36 8.10 -12.47
CA VAL A 52 2.32 8.84 -13.29
C VAL A 52 2.56 10.24 -12.71
N ALA A 53 1.50 10.94 -12.30
CA ALA A 53 1.61 12.28 -11.74
C ALA A 53 2.35 12.29 -10.39
N VAL A 54 2.07 11.31 -9.53
CA VAL A 54 2.78 11.14 -8.25
C VAL A 54 4.25 10.84 -8.48
N LEU A 55 4.59 9.91 -9.38
CA LEU A 55 5.97 9.56 -9.70
C LEU A 55 6.75 10.74 -10.31
N GLN A 56 6.13 11.50 -11.21
CA GLN A 56 6.73 12.73 -11.76
C GLN A 56 7.01 13.77 -10.67
N SER A 57 6.10 13.89 -9.68
CA SER A 57 6.29 14.77 -8.53
C SER A 57 7.44 14.32 -7.64
N VAL A 58 7.53 13.01 -7.36
CA VAL A 58 8.65 12.41 -6.60
C VAL A 58 9.98 12.69 -7.31
N ILE A 59 10.08 12.46 -8.62
CA ILE A 59 11.29 12.73 -9.41
C ILE A 59 11.66 14.23 -9.33
N SER A 60 10.68 15.12 -9.53
CA SER A 60 10.91 16.57 -9.47
C SER A 60 11.40 17.03 -8.09
N LEU A 61 10.86 16.45 -7.01
CA LEU A 61 11.32 16.74 -5.64
C LEU A 61 12.77 16.27 -5.42
N LEU A 62 13.11 15.07 -5.90
CA LEU A 62 14.48 14.54 -5.82
C LEU A 62 15.47 15.41 -6.60
N GLU A 63 15.12 15.84 -7.81
CA GLU A 63 15.94 16.71 -8.66
C GLU A 63 16.14 18.11 -8.04
N SER A 64 15.13 18.61 -7.31
CA SER A 64 15.24 19.87 -6.56
C SER A 64 16.09 19.79 -5.28
N GLY A 65 16.50 18.58 -4.89
CA GLY A 65 17.34 18.35 -3.71
C GLY A 65 16.58 18.13 -2.40
N VAL A 66 15.26 17.93 -2.42
CA VAL A 66 14.44 17.66 -1.22
C VAL A 66 14.83 16.31 -0.62
N LYS A 67 15.32 16.35 0.63
CA LYS A 67 15.67 15.17 1.44
C LYS A 67 15.41 15.45 2.94
N PRO A 68 14.89 14.50 3.73
CA PRO A 68 14.49 13.14 3.32
C PRO A 68 13.14 13.12 2.57
N LEU A 69 12.98 12.16 1.65
CA LEU A 69 11.74 11.92 0.89
C LEU A 69 11.34 10.46 1.06
N PHE A 70 10.11 10.23 1.52
CA PHE A 70 9.55 8.89 1.71
C PHE A 70 8.43 8.67 0.70
N PHE A 71 8.47 7.50 0.07
CA PHE A 71 7.49 7.08 -0.93
C PHE A 71 7.12 5.62 -0.64
N TYR A 72 5.83 5.31 -0.68
CA TYR A 72 5.34 3.95 -0.51
C TYR A 72 4.28 3.61 -1.57
N ASP A 73 4.18 2.32 -1.86
CA ASP A 73 3.17 1.71 -2.70
C ASP A 73 2.35 0.74 -1.83
N PHE A 74 1.05 0.65 -2.05
CA PHE A 74 0.14 -0.16 -1.23
C PHE A 74 -0.72 -1.05 -2.12
N ASP A 75 -0.50 -2.37 -2.02
CA ASP A 75 -1.15 -3.39 -2.86
C ASP A 75 -1.85 -4.49 -2.03
N PHE A 76 -2.20 -4.21 -0.77
CA PHE A 76 -2.91 -5.19 0.04
C PHE A 76 -4.41 -5.17 -0.22
N PHE A 77 -4.98 -6.34 -0.50
CA PHE A 77 -6.38 -6.50 -0.88
C PHE A 77 -7.12 -7.45 0.06
N ASN A 78 -8.26 -6.99 0.56
CA ASN A 78 -9.25 -7.81 1.24
C ASN A 78 -10.61 -7.67 0.51
N PRO A 79 -11.19 -8.77 -0.02
CA PRO A 79 -12.47 -8.72 -0.72
C PRO A 79 -13.64 -8.26 0.16
N ASP A 80 -13.58 -8.48 1.48
CA ASP A 80 -14.65 -8.10 2.40
C ASP A 80 -14.66 -6.58 2.71
N SER A 81 -13.56 -5.88 2.44
CA SER A 81 -13.41 -4.43 2.70
C SER A 81 -14.36 -3.54 1.89
N TRP A 82 -14.94 -4.08 0.82
CA TRP A 82 -15.85 -3.37 -0.09
C TRP A 82 -17.32 -3.72 0.12
N GLY A 83 -17.61 -4.56 1.12
CA GLY A 83 -18.96 -4.98 1.45
C GLY A 83 -19.62 -5.85 0.37
N PRO A 84 -20.79 -6.41 0.67
CA PRO A 84 -21.49 -7.35 -0.23
C PRO A 84 -22.05 -6.68 -1.50
N SER A 85 -22.08 -5.33 -1.53
CA SER A 85 -22.72 -4.54 -2.59
C SER A 85 -21.80 -4.20 -3.75
N LEU A 86 -20.47 -4.28 -3.59
CA LEU A 86 -19.54 -3.92 -4.66
C LEU A 86 -18.86 -5.16 -5.25
N LYS A 87 -19.53 -5.74 -6.25
CA LYS A 87 -18.93 -6.80 -7.08
C LYS A 87 -18.03 -6.16 -8.14
N LEU A 88 -16.81 -5.82 -7.75
CA LEU A 88 -15.80 -5.41 -8.72
C LEU A 88 -15.45 -6.59 -9.64
N HIS A 89 -15.24 -6.29 -10.93
CA HIS A 89 -14.84 -7.30 -11.91
C HIS A 89 -13.35 -7.68 -11.82
N PHE A 90 -12.61 -7.07 -10.88
CA PHE A 90 -11.20 -7.30 -10.59
C PHE A 90 -11.00 -7.43 -9.08
N LYS A 91 -9.90 -8.08 -8.66
CA LYS A 91 -9.61 -8.41 -7.26
C LYS A 91 -8.26 -7.84 -6.83
N GLU A 92 -8.21 -6.52 -6.65
CA GLU A 92 -6.98 -5.81 -6.33
C GLU A 92 -7.21 -4.67 -5.34
N ALA A 93 -6.12 -4.13 -4.80
CA ALA A 93 -6.15 -2.92 -4.01
C ALA A 93 -6.66 -1.76 -4.88
N THR A 94 -7.72 -1.11 -4.41
CA THR A 94 -8.34 0.02 -5.08
C THR A 94 -7.94 1.33 -4.41
N HIS A 95 -8.32 2.45 -5.02
CA HIS A 95 -7.98 3.76 -4.50
C HIS A 95 -8.41 3.94 -3.03
N SER A 96 -7.48 4.46 -2.22
CA SER A 96 -7.66 4.76 -0.79
C SER A 96 -7.89 3.56 0.12
N THR A 97 -7.67 2.31 -0.32
CA THR A 97 -7.80 1.15 0.59
C THR A 97 -6.77 1.18 1.72
N ASP A 98 -5.59 1.76 1.49
CA ASP A 98 -4.53 1.95 2.47
C ASP A 98 -4.98 2.71 3.71
N VAL A 99 -5.85 3.71 3.53
CA VAL A 99 -6.40 4.54 4.61
C VAL A 99 -7.14 3.70 5.67
N ALA A 100 -7.74 2.56 5.29
CA ALA A 100 -8.40 1.66 6.24
C ALA A 100 -7.39 1.03 7.21
N TYR A 101 -6.17 0.78 6.73
CA TYR A 101 -5.05 0.24 7.48
C TYR A 101 -4.18 1.32 8.14
N VAL A 102 -4.42 2.60 7.83
CA VAL A 102 -3.87 3.72 8.60
C VAL A 102 -4.70 3.94 9.86
N PHE A 103 -6.04 3.88 9.76
CA PHE A 103 -6.93 4.22 10.87
C PHE A 103 -7.57 3.03 11.58
N GLY A 104 -7.47 1.82 11.04
CA GLY A 104 -8.10 0.63 11.60
C GLY A 104 -9.63 0.67 11.51
N LEU A 105 -10.17 1.27 10.44
CA LEU A 105 -11.61 1.39 10.20
C LEU A 105 -11.93 1.18 8.72
N GLY A 106 -13.11 0.62 8.45
CA GLY A 106 -13.60 0.49 7.09
C GLY A 106 -14.06 1.84 6.54
N ILE A 107 -13.53 2.25 5.39
CA ILE A 107 -13.85 3.57 4.80
C ILE A 107 -15.20 3.55 4.11
N ASN A 108 -15.45 2.51 3.32
CA ASN A 108 -16.67 2.37 2.53
C ASN A 108 -17.73 1.56 3.28
N TYR A 109 -17.29 0.52 3.99
CA TYR A 109 -18.13 -0.39 4.76
C TYR A 109 -17.38 -0.87 5.99
N ASP A 110 -18.10 -1.09 7.09
CA ASP A 110 -17.56 -1.83 8.21
C ASP A 110 -17.33 -3.29 7.80
N PHE A 111 -16.13 -3.80 8.05
CA PHE A 111 -15.77 -5.20 7.81
C PHE A 111 -14.96 -5.73 8.99
N THR A 112 -14.93 -7.06 9.11
CA THR A 112 -14.12 -7.71 10.14
C THR A 112 -12.72 -7.92 9.60
N PHE A 113 -11.75 -7.27 10.22
CA PHE A 113 -10.34 -7.48 9.90
C PHE A 113 -9.94 -8.93 10.21
N THR A 114 -9.41 -9.61 9.20
CA THR A 114 -8.79 -10.93 9.32
C THR A 114 -7.42 -10.83 9.98
N ALA A 115 -6.79 -11.97 10.27
CA ALA A 115 -5.44 -11.99 10.83
C ALA A 115 -4.40 -11.28 9.93
N ASP A 116 -4.54 -11.41 8.61
CA ASP A 116 -3.65 -10.75 7.65
C ASP A 116 -3.90 -9.25 7.60
N ASP A 117 -5.16 -8.83 7.70
CA ASP A 117 -5.47 -7.41 7.80
C ASP A 117 -4.89 -6.78 9.07
N ILE A 118 -4.98 -7.48 10.21
CA ILE A 118 -4.39 -7.00 11.46
C ILE A 118 -2.87 -6.90 11.32
N LYS A 119 -2.22 -7.81 10.60
CA LYS A 119 -0.79 -7.71 10.28
C LYS A 119 -0.51 -6.46 9.45
N MET A 120 -1.27 -6.22 8.40
CA MET A 120 -1.11 -5.03 7.55
C MET A 120 -1.42 -3.73 8.27
N LEU A 121 -2.48 -3.68 9.06
CA LEU A 121 -2.83 -2.57 9.94
C LEU A 121 -1.66 -2.24 10.88
N ASN A 122 -1.06 -3.24 11.51
CA ASN A 122 0.10 -3.03 12.37
C ASN A 122 1.31 -2.50 11.58
N GLN A 123 1.52 -2.99 10.35
CA GLN A 123 2.63 -2.53 9.51
C GLN A 123 2.42 -1.07 9.07
N THR A 124 1.25 -0.76 8.50
CA THR A 124 0.90 0.58 8.02
C THR A 124 0.86 1.60 9.15
N THR A 125 0.25 1.29 10.29
CA THR A 125 0.25 2.21 11.45
C THR A 125 1.64 2.43 12.01
N THR A 126 2.50 1.40 12.02
CA THR A 126 3.91 1.55 12.40
C THR A 126 4.65 2.47 11.43
N LEU A 127 4.47 2.29 10.12
CA LEU A 127 5.06 3.17 9.11
C LEU A 127 4.72 4.64 9.36
N TRP A 128 3.42 4.92 9.48
CA TRP A 128 2.92 6.29 9.67
C TRP A 128 3.33 6.88 11.02
N THR A 129 3.30 6.10 12.10
CA THR A 129 3.73 6.59 13.41
C THR A 129 5.23 6.83 13.48
N ASN A 130 6.05 6.01 12.82
CA ASN A 130 7.49 6.23 12.72
C ASN A 130 7.81 7.47 11.87
N PHE A 131 7.13 7.65 10.74
CA PHE A 131 7.25 8.87 9.94
C PHE A 131 6.90 10.13 10.76
N VAL A 132 5.81 10.09 11.53
CA VAL A 132 5.43 11.23 12.40
C VAL A 132 6.45 11.49 13.50
N LYS A 133 7.08 10.46 14.05
CA LYS A 133 8.06 10.59 15.16
C LYS A 133 9.45 10.98 14.69
N TYR A 134 9.89 10.43 13.57
CA TYR A 134 11.30 10.44 13.17
C TYR A 134 11.56 11.13 11.83
N GLY A 135 10.52 11.32 11.00
CA GLY A 135 10.66 11.74 9.61
C GLY A 135 11.30 10.64 8.80
#